data_AF-A0A381T2C1-F1
#
_entry.id   AF-A0A381T2C1-F1
#
_cell.length_a   1.000
_cell.length_b   1.000
_cell.length_c   1.000
_cell.angle_alpha   90.00
_cell.angle_beta   90.00
_cell.angle_gamma   90.00
#
_symmetry.space_group_name_H-M   'P 1'
#
loop_
_entity.id
_entity.type
_entity.pdbx_description
1 polymer ?
#
loop_
_entity_poly.entity_id
_entity_poly.type
_entity_poly.pdbx_seq_one_letter_code
_entity_poly.pdbx_strand_id
1 'polypeptide(L)'
;DHNPIHIDLDFAKKSGLPDVIAHGMLVMAYLGRALTNIIQQTVIQEFSVQFSSMTQIGDTLTCSGVVIEQINNDELKSITLDLVVSDSKGDKKLSGHAIIKLKNS
;
A
#
# COMPACT_ATOMS: atom_id res chain seq x y z
N ASP A 1 11.74 10.65 7.04
CA ASP A 1 11.25 10.41 8.41
C ASP A 1 12.39 9.82 9.22
N HIS A 2 12.74 10.47 10.33
CA HIS A 2 13.85 10.09 11.21
C HIS A 2 13.38 9.52 12.56
N ASN A 3 12.13 9.05 12.65
CA ASN A 3 11.68 8.38 13.86
C ASN A 3 12.64 7.22 14.21
N PRO A 4 13.23 7.23 15.43
CA PRO A 4 14.27 6.28 15.80
C PRO A 4 13.79 4.82 15.78
N ILE A 5 12.48 4.55 15.84
CA ILE A 5 11.92 3.21 15.69
C ILE A 5 12.33 2.52 14.36
N HIS A 6 12.72 3.30 13.35
CA HIS A 6 13.10 2.80 12.03
C HIS A 6 14.62 2.71 11.79
N ILE A 7 15.45 3.29 12.67
CA ILE A 7 16.88 3.48 12.40
C ILE A 7 17.80 3.22 13.60
N ASP A 8 17.26 3.16 14.82
CA ASP A 8 18.00 2.95 16.06
C ASP A 8 17.53 1.66 16.75
N LEU A 9 18.42 0.65 16.75
CA LEU A 9 18.17 -0.66 17.32
C LEU A 9 17.96 -0.60 18.84
N ASP A 10 18.70 0.26 19.55
CA ASP A 10 18.59 0.37 21.00
C ASP A 10 17.27 1.02 21.39
N PHE A 11 16.82 2.02 20.61
CA PHE A 11 15.50 2.61 20.78
C PHE A 11 14.41 1.57 20.50
N ALA A 12 14.48 0.84 19.38
CA ALA A 12 13.49 -0.17 19.04
C ALA A 12 13.37 -1.26 20.13
N LYS A 13 14.50 -1.74 20.65
CA LYS A 13 14.55 -2.68 21.78
C LYS A 13 13.94 -2.13 23.05
N LYS A 14 14.24 -0.86 23.39
CA LYS A 14 13.61 -0.18 24.53
C LYS A 14 12.10 -0.01 24.35
N SER A 15 11.62 0.09 23.11
CA SER A 15 10.20 0.11 22.75
C SER A 15 9.55 -1.28 22.68
N GLY A 16 10.27 -2.36 23.02
CA GLY A 16 9.74 -3.72 23.06
C GLY A 16 9.78 -4.47 21.73
N LEU A 17 10.47 -3.93 20.72
CA LEU A 17 10.67 -4.59 19.44
C LEU A 17 11.99 -5.37 19.42
N PRO A 18 12.06 -6.52 18.73
CA PRO A 18 13.31 -7.28 18.62
C PRO A 18 14.34 -6.59 17.71
N ASP A 19 13.89 -5.75 16.77
CA ASP A 19 14.68 -5.03 15.77
C ASP A 19 13.95 -3.72 15.36
N VAL A 20 14.58 -2.88 14.54
CA VAL A 20 13.93 -1.76 13.86
C VAL A 20 12.86 -2.26 12.88
N ILE A 21 11.88 -1.42 12.57
CA ILE A 21 10.82 -1.74 11.61
C ILE A 21 10.90 -0.84 10.37
N ALA A 22 10.48 -1.34 9.22
CA ALA A 22 10.39 -0.53 8.02
C ALA A 22 9.30 0.55 8.17
N HIS A 23 9.49 1.71 7.53
CA HIS A 23 8.49 2.77 7.51
C HIS A 23 7.21 2.28 6.81
N GLY A 24 6.04 2.48 7.43
CA GLY A 24 4.75 2.21 6.77
C GLY A 24 4.62 2.96 5.44
N MET A 25 5.10 4.21 5.40
CA MET A 25 5.11 5.02 4.17
C MET A 25 5.98 4.42 3.05
N LEU A 26 7.04 3.66 3.37
CA LEU A 26 7.83 2.96 2.37
C LEU A 26 7.00 1.82 1.74
N VAL A 27 6.24 1.09 2.55
CA VAL A 27 5.34 0.03 2.08
C VAL A 27 4.22 0.60 1.20
N MET A 28 3.63 1.73 1.62
CA MET A 28 2.65 2.47 0.80
C MET A 28 3.26 2.92 -0.54
N ALA A 29 4.51 3.39 -0.55
CA ALA A 29 5.19 3.80 -1.76
C ALA A 29 5.42 2.62 -2.73
N TYR A 30 5.75 1.42 -2.22
CA TYR A 30 5.83 0.22 -3.04
C TYR A 30 4.48 -0.18 -3.65
N LEU A 31 3.40 -0.10 -2.88
CA LEU A 31 2.05 -0.35 -3.41
C LEU A 31 1.68 0.68 -4.49
N GLY A 32 1.94 1.97 -4.25
CA GLY A 32 1.71 3.04 -5.22
C GLY A 32 2.52 2.84 -6.50
N ARG A 33 3.78 2.40 -6.39
CA ARG A 33 4.60 2.03 -7.54
C ARG A 33 4.02 0.83 -8.30
N ALA A 34 3.59 -0.22 -7.60
CA ALA A 34 2.97 -1.39 -8.23
C ALA A 34 1.71 -1.00 -9.02
N LEU A 35 0.86 -0.14 -8.45
CA LEU A 35 -0.32 0.41 -9.11
C LEU A 35 0.05 1.22 -10.36
N THR A 36 1.01 2.14 -10.22
CA THR A 36 1.41 3.06 -11.30
C THR A 36 2.27 2.42 -12.40
N ASN A 37 2.81 1.22 -12.18
CA ASN A 37 3.45 0.43 -13.23
C ASN A 37 2.46 -0.01 -14.32
N ILE A 38 1.16 -0.08 -13.99
CA ILE A 38 0.11 -0.58 -14.89
C ILE A 38 -0.89 0.54 -15.24
N ILE A 39 -1.08 1.49 -14.32
CA ILE A 39 -2.07 2.56 -14.44
C ILE A 39 -1.37 3.91 -14.51
N GLN A 40 -1.75 4.74 -15.49
CA GLN A 40 -1.22 6.11 -15.56
C GLN A 40 -1.62 6.88 -14.30
N GLN A 41 -0.66 7.50 -13.63
CA GLN A 41 -0.92 8.22 -12.39
C GLN A 41 -2.00 9.31 -12.54
N THR A 42 -2.10 9.94 -13.71
CA THR A 42 -3.06 11.02 -14.02
C THR A 42 -4.53 10.58 -13.98
N VAL A 43 -4.81 9.28 -14.05
CA VAL A 43 -6.19 8.75 -13.98
C VAL A 43 -6.57 8.23 -12.59
N ILE A 44 -5.63 8.16 -11.66
CA ILE A 44 -5.89 7.75 -10.27
C ILE A 44 -6.51 8.96 -9.54
N GLN A 45 -7.80 8.87 -9.22
CA GLN A 45 -8.53 9.93 -8.51
C GLN A 45 -8.34 9.84 -6.99
N GLU A 46 -8.24 8.61 -6.49
CA GLU A 46 -8.04 8.34 -5.07
C GLU A 46 -7.03 7.20 -4.89
N PHE A 47 -6.18 7.34 -3.89
CA PHE A 47 -5.29 6.29 -3.39
C PHE A 47 -5.17 6.44 -1.88
N SER A 48 -5.77 5.52 -1.15
CA SER A 48 -5.86 5.57 0.31
C SER A 48 -5.44 4.23 0.90
N VAL A 49 -4.84 4.27 2.09
CA VAL A 49 -4.32 3.08 2.77
C VAL A 49 -4.56 3.14 4.27
N GLN A 50 -4.61 1.97 4.88
CA GLN A 50 -4.63 1.73 6.31
C GLN A 50 -3.52 0.73 6.64
N PHE A 51 -2.66 1.11 7.60
CA PHE A 51 -1.61 0.23 8.11
C PHE A 51 -2.21 -0.79 9.07
N SER A 52 -1.96 -2.08 8.84
CA SER A 52 -2.56 -3.18 9.58
C SER A 52 -1.57 -3.83 10.54
N SER A 53 -0.30 -3.96 10.14
CA SER A 53 0.75 -4.53 11.01
C SER A 53 2.14 -3.98 10.67
N MET A 54 3.10 -4.24 11.57
CA MET A 54 4.48 -3.83 11.39
C MET A 54 5.18 -4.67 10.33
N THR A 55 5.97 -4.02 9.48
CA THR A 55 6.86 -4.66 8.51
C THR A 55 8.24 -4.79 9.13
N GLN A 56 8.71 -6.02 9.27
CA GLN A 56 10.01 -6.34 9.86
C GLN A 56 11.11 -6.26 8.79
N ILE A 57 12.35 -6.05 9.23
CA ILE A 57 13.50 -6.14 8.33
C ILE A 57 13.61 -7.57 7.79
N GLY A 58 13.81 -7.69 6.47
CA GLY A 58 13.89 -8.97 5.77
C GLY A 58 12.54 -9.53 5.30
N ASP A 59 11.41 -8.88 5.64
CA ASP A 59 10.11 -9.29 5.10
C ASP A 59 10.09 -9.19 3.57
N THR A 60 9.63 -10.27 2.92
CA THR A 60 9.30 -10.26 1.50
C THR A 60 7.84 -9.89 1.34
N LEU A 61 7.57 -8.79 0.64
CA LEU A 61 6.24 -8.23 0.49
C LEU A 61 5.66 -8.50 -0.91
N THR A 62 4.38 -8.83 -0.94
CA THR A 62 3.59 -8.98 -2.17
C THR A 62 2.49 -7.93 -2.19
N CYS A 63 2.49 -7.08 -3.22
CA CYS A 63 1.38 -6.16 -3.51
C CYS A 63 0.35 -6.86 -4.38
N SER A 64 -0.92 -6.76 -4.03
CA SER A 64 -2.05 -7.34 -4.77
C SER A 64 -3.19 -6.35 -4.87
N GLY A 65 -4.02 -6.51 -5.90
CA GLY A 65 -5.21 -5.70 -6.08
C GLY A 65 -6.30 -6.45 -6.85
N VAL A 66 -7.55 -6.20 -6.49
CA VAL A 66 -8.72 -6.79 -7.14
C VAL A 66 -9.73 -5.70 -7.46
N VAL A 67 -10.41 -5.84 -8.61
CA VAL A 67 -11.52 -4.96 -8.96
C VAL A 67 -12.71 -5.33 -8.09
N ILE A 68 -13.20 -4.37 -7.31
CA ILE A 68 -14.38 -4.56 -6.44
C ILE A 68 -15.62 -3.84 -6.96
N GLU A 69 -15.43 -2.85 -7.84
CA GLU A 69 -16.52 -2.10 -8.46
C GLU A 69 -16.09 -1.60 -9.84
N GLN A 70 -17.04 -1.59 -10.77
CA GLN A 70 -16.88 -1.00 -12.08
C GLN A 70 -18.14 -0.22 -12.46
N ILE A 71 -17.97 1.06 -12.74
CA ILE A 71 -19.02 1.94 -13.25
C ILE A 71 -18.73 2.22 -14.72
N ASN A 72 -19.72 2.01 -15.58
CA ASN A 72 -19.63 2.27 -17.01
C ASN A 72 -20.98 2.77 -17.54
N ASN A 73 -21.20 4.08 -17.43
CA ASN A 73 -22.34 4.76 -18.03
C ASN A 73 -21.87 6.02 -18.79
N ASP A 74 -22.79 6.74 -19.42
CA ASP A 74 -22.46 7.89 -20.27
C ASP A 74 -21.81 9.05 -19.49
N GLU A 75 -22.08 9.16 -18.19
CA GLU A 75 -21.60 10.24 -17.31
C GLU A 75 -20.26 9.91 -16.63
N LEU A 76 -20.02 8.63 -16.31
CA LEU A 76 -18.87 8.17 -15.55
C LEU A 76 -18.41 6.78 -16.00
N LYS A 77 -17.11 6.67 -16.23
CA LYS A 77 -16.39 5.40 -16.32
C LYS A 77 -15.32 5.34 -15.24
N SER A 78 -15.44 4.40 -14.31
CA SER A 78 -14.48 4.22 -13.23
C SER A 78 -14.34 2.77 -12.78
N ILE A 79 -13.19 2.47 -12.19
CA ILE A 79 -12.88 1.19 -11.55
C ILE A 79 -12.42 1.48 -10.13
N THR A 80 -12.99 0.77 -9.16
CA THR A 80 -12.51 0.75 -7.77
C THR A 80 -11.71 -0.52 -7.53
N LEU A 81 -10.49 -0.38 -7.05
CA LEU A 81 -9.62 -1.48 -6.64
C LEU A 81 -9.58 -1.57 -5.11
N ASP A 82 -9.73 -2.78 -4.57
CA ASP A 82 -9.25 -3.12 -3.24
C ASP A 82 -7.79 -3.57 -3.37
N LEU A 83 -6.92 -3.04 -2.50
CA LEU A 83 -5.48 -3.22 -2.56
C LEU A 83 -4.95 -3.77 -1.24
N VAL A 84 -3.99 -4.68 -1.32
CA VAL A 84 -3.38 -5.32 -0.15
C VAL A 84 -1.88 -5.47 -0.33
N VAL A 85 -1.12 -5.26 0.74
CA VAL A 85 0.26 -5.73 0.88
C VAL A 85 0.33 -6.74 2.00
N SER A 86 0.82 -7.94 1.69
CA SER A 86 1.06 -9.00 2.67
C SER A 86 2.50 -9.49 2.62
N ASP A 87 3.01 -10.00 3.73
CA ASP A 87 4.29 -10.71 3.74
C ASP A 87 4.15 -12.16 3.26
N SER A 88 5.30 -12.84 3.14
CA SER A 88 5.39 -14.26 2.76
C SER A 88 4.63 -15.24 3.67
N LYS A 89 4.24 -14.83 4.89
CA LYS A 89 3.44 -15.64 5.84
C LYS A 89 1.95 -15.34 5.71
N GLY A 90 1.55 -14.43 4.83
CA GLY A 90 0.19 -13.98 4.64
C GLY A 90 -0.26 -12.89 5.62
N ASP A 91 0.64 -12.38 6.48
CA ASP A 91 0.29 -11.30 7.39
C ASP A 91 0.08 -10.00 6.58
N LYS A 92 -1.10 -9.41 6.74
CA LYS A 92 -1.49 -8.20 6.04
C LYS A 92 -0.78 -7.02 6.69
N LYS A 93 0.14 -6.39 5.97
CA LYS A 93 0.86 -5.19 6.42
C LYS A 93 0.04 -3.93 6.20
N LEU A 94 -0.67 -3.89 5.07
CA LEU A 94 -1.39 -2.71 4.59
C LEU A 94 -2.60 -3.15 3.76
N SER A 95 -3.76 -2.54 4.00
CA SER A 95 -4.91 -2.55 3.09
C SER A 95 -5.18 -1.16 2.55
N GLY A 96 -5.80 -1.04 1.40
CA GLY A 96 -6.16 0.24 0.83
C GLY A 96 -7.08 0.10 -0.36
N HIS A 97 -7.39 1.21 -0.99
CA HIS A 97 -8.17 1.23 -2.22
C HIS A 97 -7.67 2.31 -3.16
N ALA A 98 -8.00 2.13 -4.44
CA ALA A 98 -7.78 3.15 -5.46
C ALA A 98 -9.00 3.29 -6.36
N ILE A 99 -9.31 4.53 -6.73
CA ILE A 99 -10.36 4.84 -7.70
C ILE A 99 -9.70 5.35 -8.97
N ILE A 100 -9.96 4.68 -10.10
CA ILE A 100 -9.38 4.98 -11.40
C ILE A 100 -10.48 5.51 -12.31
N LYS A 101 -10.29 6.69 -12.87
CA LYS A 101 -11.21 7.28 -13.85
C LYS A 101 -10.77 6.90 -15.26
N LEU A 102 -11.64 6.22 -15.99
CA LEU A 102 -11.37 5.87 -17.39
C LEU A 102 -11.79 7.04 -18.29
N LYS A 103 -11.08 7.20 -19.41
CA LYS A 103 -11.52 8.16 -20.45
C LYS A 103 -12.74 7.58 -21.17
N ASN A 104 -13.72 8.42 -21.47
CA ASN A 104 -14.73 8.07 -22.45
C ASN A 104 -14.04 8.03 -23.82
N SER A 105 -14.11 6.88 -24.50
CA SER A 105 -13.75 6.72 -25.91
C SER A 105 -14.59 7.63 -26.80
#